data_AF-A0AAW2WH26-F1
#
_entry.id   AF-A0AAW2WH26-F1
#
_cell.length_a   1.000
_cell.length_b   1.000
_cell.length_c   1.000
_cell.angle_alpha   90.00
_cell.angle_beta   90.00
_cell.angle_gamma   90.00
#
_symmetry.space_group_name_H-M   'P 1'
#
loop_
_entity.id
_entity.type
_entity.pdbx_description
1 polymer ?
#
loop_
_entity_poly.entity_id
_entity_poly.type
_entity_poly.pdbx_seq_one_letter_code
_entity_poly.pdbx_strand_id
1 'polypeptide(L)'
;MRRDVVPRIMLAPLSNVEQGLQFILEFLNPKSPHYLQYEPTVAPNFLLSVMRNALSVASRAACYLKGCTNLLLETVASIVELSPYRPFGIFVFCTGNGKLVVLENPDAVLQLLFFCLQLSPEEENSEFVHGMFKQHLAYESELQESLTMQDVTYLINLVDVPLSADARTNDAAALNDLGLTTRARLCLRAAGELEKQKLENQKKIDSNKDTIKEALKKIQEYKMSCEIRKVGYYDAFKIQKENADFNGNVKRQELTGILDEIVEMIKRYELPDGFEGRKEWIELGTLFRRLVEPLDIANYYRHLMNESTGPYMVKARPKRYRFTQRWLEHAERKPVGFSSETTFWAEVEELRVKPYAQVKDKVLRLEEQVLTWVREGLLGKDVFLDESTFNKWWRTLPFDHRSGSCLAGFISK
;
A
#
# COMPACT_ATOMS: atom_id res chain seq x y z
N MET A 1 6.11 -25.00 -15.65
CA MET A 1 7.20 -25.25 -16.62
C MET A 1 7.87 -23.96 -17.08
N ARG A 2 9.17 -24.01 -17.40
CA ARG A 2 9.98 -22.87 -17.86
C ARG A 2 9.35 -22.11 -19.04
N ARG A 3 8.91 -22.80 -20.09
CA ARG A 3 8.42 -22.21 -21.35
C ARG A 3 6.90 -22.35 -21.57
N ASP A 4 6.14 -22.67 -20.52
CA ASP A 4 4.67 -22.68 -20.58
C ASP A 4 4.14 -21.27 -20.87
N VAL A 5 3.41 -21.11 -21.97
CA VAL A 5 2.90 -19.82 -22.42
C VAL A 5 1.74 -19.33 -21.55
N VAL A 6 0.95 -20.23 -20.95
CA VAL A 6 -0.33 -19.89 -20.29
C VAL A 6 -0.19 -18.87 -19.15
N PRO A 7 0.77 -19.01 -18.20
CA PRO A 7 0.96 -18.02 -17.14
C PRO A 7 1.36 -16.62 -17.63
N ARG A 8 1.73 -16.48 -18.91
CA ARG A 8 2.18 -15.21 -19.51
C ARG A 8 1.11 -14.55 -20.38
N ILE A 9 0.04 -15.27 -20.75
CA ILE A 9 -1.05 -14.72 -21.56
C ILE A 9 -1.63 -13.44 -20.93
N MET A 10 -1.83 -13.46 -19.61
CA MET A 10 -2.38 -12.33 -18.86
C MET A 10 -1.42 -11.14 -18.76
N LEU A 11 -0.17 -11.25 -19.21
CA LEU A 11 0.73 -10.10 -19.35
C LEU A 11 0.47 -9.29 -20.62
N ALA A 12 -0.45 -9.74 -21.49
CA ALA A 12 -0.93 -9.01 -22.65
C ALA A 12 -2.34 -8.44 -22.43
N PRO A 13 -2.62 -7.20 -22.91
CA PRO A 13 -3.99 -6.70 -22.99
C PRO A 13 -4.84 -7.62 -23.87
N LEU A 14 -6.12 -7.78 -23.50
CA LEU A 14 -7.04 -8.69 -24.20
C LEU A 14 -7.11 -8.41 -25.71
N SER A 15 -7.13 -7.14 -26.10
CA SER A 15 -7.12 -6.67 -27.50
C SER A 15 -5.99 -7.26 -28.35
N ASN A 16 -4.86 -7.62 -27.73
CA ASN A 16 -3.67 -8.11 -28.42
C ASN A 16 -3.62 -9.64 -28.50
N VAL A 17 -4.46 -10.34 -27.74
CA VAL A 17 -4.44 -11.81 -27.63
C VAL A 17 -5.77 -12.46 -27.97
N GLU A 18 -6.85 -11.69 -28.11
CA GLU A 18 -8.21 -12.17 -28.35
C GLU A 18 -8.31 -13.23 -29.46
N GLN A 19 -7.70 -12.97 -30.62
CA GLN A 19 -7.75 -13.90 -31.76
C GLN A 19 -7.08 -15.26 -31.47
N GLY A 20 -6.02 -15.29 -30.65
CA GLY A 20 -5.33 -16.53 -30.31
C GLY A 20 -5.80 -17.17 -29.00
N LEU A 21 -6.67 -16.52 -28.23
CA LEU A 21 -7.28 -17.13 -27.04
C LEU A 21 -8.17 -18.31 -27.41
N GLN A 22 -8.96 -18.19 -28.48
CA GLN A 22 -9.78 -19.30 -28.97
C GLN A 22 -8.91 -20.51 -29.34
N PHE A 23 -7.79 -20.26 -30.04
CA PHE A 23 -6.81 -21.29 -30.35
C PHE A 23 -6.30 -21.99 -29.08
N ILE A 24 -5.91 -21.25 -28.04
CA ILE A 24 -5.45 -21.85 -26.76
C ILE A 24 -6.55 -22.69 -26.09
N LEU A 25 -7.78 -22.18 -26.03
CA LEU A 25 -8.88 -22.87 -25.38
C LEU A 25 -9.20 -24.19 -26.09
N GLU A 26 -9.17 -24.20 -27.42
CA GLU A 26 -9.37 -25.39 -28.23
C GLU A 26 -8.17 -26.35 -28.15
N PHE A 27 -6.95 -25.83 -28.17
CA PHE A 27 -5.71 -26.60 -28.08
C PHE A 27 -5.60 -27.39 -26.78
N LEU A 28 -6.00 -26.77 -25.66
CA LEU A 28 -5.90 -27.36 -24.31
C LEU A 28 -7.10 -28.24 -23.92
N ASN A 29 -8.21 -28.16 -24.66
CA ASN A 29 -9.43 -28.89 -24.32
C ASN A 29 -9.44 -30.30 -24.93
N PRO A 30 -9.39 -31.38 -24.14
CA PRO A 30 -9.40 -32.76 -24.65
C PRO A 30 -10.65 -33.15 -25.44
N LYS A 31 -11.74 -32.37 -25.31
CA LYS A 31 -12.99 -32.59 -26.05
C LYS A 31 -13.05 -31.80 -27.37
N SER A 32 -12.09 -30.93 -27.63
CA SER A 32 -12.01 -30.15 -28.86
C SER A 32 -11.54 -31.03 -30.03
N PRO A 33 -12.10 -30.88 -31.24
CA PRO A 33 -11.54 -31.50 -32.43
C PRO A 33 -10.12 -30.99 -32.75
N HIS A 34 -9.74 -29.83 -32.20
CA HIS A 34 -8.43 -29.20 -32.35
C HIS A 34 -7.50 -29.45 -31.14
N TYR A 35 -7.81 -30.44 -30.31
CA TYR A 35 -6.97 -30.80 -29.17
C TYR A 35 -5.54 -31.12 -29.62
N LEU A 36 -4.55 -30.44 -29.04
CA LEU A 36 -3.13 -30.54 -29.42
C LEU A 36 -2.84 -30.27 -30.91
N GLN A 37 -3.78 -29.68 -31.67
CA GLN A 37 -3.57 -29.36 -33.08
C GLN A 37 -2.82 -28.04 -33.20
N TYR A 38 -1.68 -28.05 -33.88
CA TYR A 38 -0.91 -26.84 -34.13
C TYR A 38 -1.50 -26.06 -35.31
N GLU A 39 -1.75 -24.76 -35.12
CA GLU A 39 -2.19 -23.83 -36.17
C GLU A 39 -1.01 -22.95 -36.62
N PRO A 40 -0.38 -23.21 -37.78
CA PRO A 40 0.88 -22.55 -38.17
C PRO A 40 0.77 -21.03 -38.37
N THR A 41 -0.43 -20.52 -38.63
CA THR A 41 -0.69 -19.09 -38.84
C THR A 41 -1.07 -18.36 -37.55
N VAL A 42 -1.76 -19.04 -36.62
CA VAL A 42 -2.27 -18.41 -35.39
C VAL A 42 -1.26 -18.54 -34.25
N ALA A 43 -0.67 -19.72 -34.06
CA ALA A 43 0.16 -20.02 -32.90
C ALA A 43 1.42 -19.14 -32.80
N PRO A 44 2.21 -18.91 -33.87
CA PRO A 44 3.37 -18.01 -33.79
C PRO A 44 2.98 -16.56 -33.53
N ASN A 45 1.95 -16.06 -34.21
CA ASN A 45 1.47 -14.68 -34.04
C ASN A 45 0.94 -14.42 -32.63
N PHE A 46 0.23 -15.40 -32.07
CA PHE A 46 -0.23 -15.35 -30.70
C PHE A 46 0.94 -15.34 -29.70
N LEU A 47 1.91 -16.25 -29.85
CA LEU A 47 3.10 -16.29 -28.99
C LEU A 47 3.88 -14.98 -29.06
N LEU A 48 4.12 -14.44 -30.26
CA LEU A 48 4.80 -13.15 -30.45
C LEU A 48 4.05 -12.02 -29.76
N SER A 49 2.72 -12.00 -29.82
CA SER A 49 1.89 -11.00 -29.15
C SER A 49 2.00 -11.10 -27.64
N VAL A 50 1.98 -12.32 -27.07
CA VAL A 50 2.20 -12.55 -25.63
C VAL A 50 3.60 -12.10 -25.22
N MET A 51 4.64 -12.53 -25.94
CA MET A 51 6.04 -12.20 -25.61
C MET A 51 6.32 -10.70 -25.71
N ARG A 52 5.79 -10.02 -26.74
CA ARG A 52 5.97 -8.57 -26.91
C ARG A 52 5.37 -7.78 -25.76
N ASN A 53 4.17 -8.14 -25.32
CA ASN A 53 3.54 -7.47 -24.18
C ASN A 53 4.21 -7.83 -22.85
N ALA A 54 4.58 -9.10 -22.64
CA ALA A 54 5.36 -9.51 -21.48
C ALA A 54 6.71 -8.76 -21.40
N LEU A 55 7.39 -8.55 -22.53
CA LEU A 55 8.59 -7.71 -22.62
C LEU A 55 8.30 -6.28 -22.20
N SER A 56 7.21 -5.67 -22.66
CA SER A 56 6.85 -4.29 -22.30
C SER A 56 6.59 -4.16 -20.80
N VAL A 57 5.85 -5.09 -20.20
CA VAL A 57 5.57 -5.11 -18.75
C VAL A 57 6.86 -5.34 -17.95
N ALA A 58 7.66 -6.36 -18.31
CA ALA A 58 8.90 -6.69 -17.61
C ALA A 58 9.95 -5.57 -17.76
N SER A 59 10.06 -4.93 -18.93
CA SER A 59 10.99 -3.82 -19.16
C SER A 59 10.60 -2.59 -18.36
N ARG A 60 9.30 -2.25 -18.30
CA ARG A 60 8.82 -1.16 -17.43
C ARG A 60 9.14 -1.45 -15.98
N ALA A 61 8.84 -2.64 -15.49
CA ALA A 61 9.18 -3.05 -14.13
C ALA A 61 10.69 -2.91 -13.88
N ALA A 62 11.52 -3.40 -14.79
CA ALA A 62 12.98 -3.30 -14.69
C ALA A 62 13.50 -1.85 -14.66
N CYS A 63 12.83 -0.90 -15.34
CA CYS A 63 13.16 0.52 -15.24
C CYS A 63 12.91 1.07 -13.82
N TYR A 64 11.79 0.72 -13.20
CA TYR A 64 11.51 1.11 -11.82
C TYR A 64 12.47 0.44 -10.82
N LEU A 65 12.74 -0.86 -10.99
CA LEU A 65 13.70 -1.59 -10.15
C LEU A 65 15.10 -0.95 -10.15
N LYS A 66 15.50 -0.33 -11.26
CA LYS A 66 16.79 0.33 -11.43
C LYS A 66 16.77 1.82 -11.06
N GLY A 67 15.67 2.31 -10.47
CA GLY A 67 15.53 3.70 -10.04
C GLY A 67 15.45 4.71 -11.19
N CYS A 68 14.94 4.32 -12.37
CA CYS A 68 14.78 5.24 -13.49
C CYS A 68 13.70 6.29 -13.20
N THR A 69 14.09 7.54 -12.98
CA THR A 69 13.20 8.68 -12.70
C THR A 69 12.76 9.44 -13.95
N ASN A 70 12.94 8.84 -15.14
CA ASN A 70 12.67 9.53 -16.39
C ASN A 70 11.16 9.75 -16.60
N LEU A 71 10.74 11.01 -16.73
CA LEU A 71 9.35 11.42 -17.00
C LEU A 71 8.78 10.82 -18.29
N LEU A 72 9.64 10.42 -19.23
CA LEU A 72 9.22 9.69 -20.43
C LEU A 72 8.58 8.35 -20.08
N LEU A 73 8.93 7.72 -18.96
CA LEU A 73 8.34 6.44 -18.54
C LEU A 73 6.86 6.58 -18.20
N GLU A 74 6.45 7.70 -17.59
CA GLU A 74 5.04 8.02 -17.32
C GLU A 74 4.30 8.42 -18.60
N THR A 75 4.98 9.17 -19.48
CA THR A 75 4.42 9.54 -20.79
C THR A 75 4.14 8.30 -21.64
N VAL A 76 5.09 7.35 -21.72
CA VAL A 76 4.92 6.08 -22.41
C VAL A 76 3.84 5.22 -21.74
N ALA A 77 3.70 5.27 -20.41
CA ALA A 77 2.62 4.59 -19.68
C ALA A 77 1.23 5.05 -20.11
N SER A 78 1.08 6.33 -20.46
CA SER A 78 -0.19 6.89 -20.91
C SER A 78 -0.58 6.48 -22.33
N ILE A 79 0.38 5.98 -23.12
CA ILE A 79 0.21 5.63 -24.53
C ILE A 79 0.14 4.12 -24.72
N VAL A 80 0.92 3.37 -23.93
CA VAL A 80 1.01 1.91 -24.01
C VAL A 80 0.14 1.29 -22.94
N GLU A 81 -0.91 0.59 -23.37
CA GLU A 81 -1.70 -0.24 -22.46
C GLU A 81 -0.84 -1.42 -21.98
N LEU A 82 -0.55 -1.43 -20.68
CA LEU A 82 0.21 -2.49 -20.04
C LEU A 82 -0.70 -3.30 -19.15
N SER A 83 -0.49 -4.61 -19.14
CA SER A 83 -1.23 -5.49 -18.25
C SER A 83 -1.04 -5.07 -16.78
N PRO A 84 -2.14 -5.00 -16.00
CA PRO A 84 -2.08 -4.74 -14.56
C PRO A 84 -1.69 -5.98 -13.76
N TYR A 85 -1.73 -7.18 -14.34
CA TYR A 85 -1.50 -8.43 -13.61
C TYR A 85 -0.03 -8.57 -13.19
N ARG A 86 0.18 -8.99 -11.93
CA ARG A 86 1.51 -9.22 -11.35
C ARG A 86 1.56 -10.59 -10.68
N PRO A 87 2.73 -11.24 -10.64
CA PRO A 87 2.91 -12.46 -9.87
C PRO A 87 2.66 -12.20 -8.38
N PHE A 88 2.08 -13.19 -7.70
CA PHE A 88 1.90 -13.17 -6.25
C PHE A 88 2.09 -14.58 -5.68
N GLY A 89 2.56 -14.66 -4.44
CA GLY A 89 2.86 -15.95 -3.80
C GLY A 89 4.16 -16.58 -4.31
N ILE A 90 4.33 -17.86 -3.99
CA ILE A 90 5.55 -18.63 -4.30
C ILE A 90 5.43 -19.23 -5.70
N PHE A 91 6.45 -19.00 -6.53
CA PHE A 91 6.56 -19.60 -7.85
C PHE A 91 7.62 -20.71 -7.85
N VAL A 92 7.27 -21.83 -8.47
CA VAL A 92 8.15 -22.96 -8.70
C VAL A 92 8.32 -23.15 -10.20
N PHE A 93 9.51 -22.83 -10.72
CA PHE A 93 9.86 -23.01 -12.11
C PHE A 93 10.50 -24.39 -12.31
N CYS A 94 9.86 -25.23 -13.12
CA CYS A 94 10.44 -26.48 -13.59
C CYS A 94 11.35 -26.21 -14.80
N THR A 95 12.61 -26.62 -14.72
CA THR A 95 13.64 -26.37 -15.73
C THR A 95 13.52 -27.26 -16.97
N GLY A 96 12.80 -28.40 -16.88
CA GLY A 96 12.69 -29.39 -17.95
C GLY A 96 13.75 -30.49 -17.89
N ASN A 97 14.50 -30.58 -16.79
CA ASN A 97 15.47 -31.65 -16.51
C ASN A 97 15.26 -32.23 -15.09
N GLY A 98 14.01 -32.18 -14.62
CA GLY A 98 13.60 -32.60 -13.27
C GLY A 98 13.96 -31.62 -12.16
N LYS A 99 14.81 -30.62 -12.37
CA LYS A 99 15.14 -29.65 -11.31
C LYS A 99 14.07 -28.59 -11.11
N LEU A 100 14.00 -28.06 -9.90
CA LEU A 100 13.04 -27.02 -9.52
C LEU A 100 13.75 -25.77 -9.01
N VAL A 101 13.26 -24.60 -9.42
CA VAL A 101 13.76 -23.29 -8.95
C VAL A 101 12.61 -22.52 -8.30
N VAL A 102 12.78 -22.18 -7.02
CA VAL A 102 11.74 -21.55 -6.20
C VAL A 102 12.06 -20.07 -5.96
N LEU A 103 11.08 -19.19 -6.16
CA LEU A 103 11.18 -17.74 -5.93
C LEU A 103 9.90 -17.19 -5.31
N GLU A 104 10.06 -16.18 -4.44
CA GLU A 104 8.94 -15.48 -3.79
C GLU A 104 8.83 -14.01 -4.20
N ASN A 105 9.94 -13.38 -4.61
CA ASN A 105 9.94 -11.96 -4.98
C ASN A 105 9.14 -11.74 -6.28
N PRO A 106 8.03 -10.99 -6.25
CA PRO A 106 7.11 -10.88 -7.38
C PRO A 106 7.73 -10.18 -8.59
N ASP A 107 8.62 -9.21 -8.36
CA ASP A 107 9.33 -8.51 -9.42
C ASP A 107 10.33 -9.43 -10.13
N ALA A 108 11.07 -10.26 -9.38
CA ALA A 108 11.97 -11.26 -9.93
C ALA A 108 11.22 -12.32 -10.74
N VAL A 109 10.08 -12.81 -10.21
CA VAL A 109 9.21 -13.74 -10.93
C VAL A 109 8.70 -13.12 -12.23
N LEU A 110 8.31 -11.85 -12.23
CA LEU A 110 7.86 -11.15 -13.43
C LEU A 110 8.96 -11.11 -14.50
N GLN A 111 10.21 -10.88 -14.09
CA GLN A 111 11.35 -10.96 -15.03
C GLN A 111 11.50 -12.38 -15.59
N LEU A 112 11.42 -13.41 -14.75
CA LEU A 112 11.54 -14.81 -15.19
C LEU A 112 10.42 -15.24 -16.14
N LEU A 113 9.18 -14.79 -15.89
CA LEU A 113 8.05 -15.08 -16.78
C LEU A 113 8.34 -14.64 -18.22
N PHE A 114 9.05 -13.52 -18.40
CA PHE A 114 9.51 -13.05 -19.71
C PHE A 114 10.78 -13.77 -20.18
N PHE A 115 11.87 -13.75 -19.41
CA PHE A 115 13.17 -14.24 -19.86
C PHE A 115 13.19 -15.74 -20.16
N CYS A 116 12.38 -16.54 -19.46
CA CYS A 116 12.29 -17.97 -19.74
C CYS A 116 11.64 -18.29 -21.10
N LEU A 117 10.83 -17.38 -21.67
CA LEU A 117 10.19 -17.54 -22.98
C LEU A 117 11.12 -17.13 -24.14
N GLN A 118 12.33 -16.64 -23.89
CA GLN A 118 13.19 -16.15 -24.97
C GLN A 118 13.58 -17.25 -25.97
N LEU A 119 13.40 -16.86 -27.23
CA LEU A 119 13.82 -17.49 -28.49
C LEU A 119 15.33 -17.57 -28.64
N SER A 120 16.00 -18.71 -28.82
CA SER A 120 17.24 -18.69 -29.59
C SER A 120 16.92 -18.69 -31.11
N PRO A 121 17.76 -18.10 -31.98
CA PRO A 121 17.52 -18.11 -33.43
C PRO A 121 17.42 -19.54 -34.02
N GLU A 122 17.98 -20.52 -33.32
CA GLU A 122 17.97 -21.94 -33.70
C GLU A 122 16.66 -22.65 -33.27
N GLU A 123 15.84 -21.99 -32.43
CA GLU A 123 14.63 -22.52 -31.80
C GLU A 123 13.32 -22.02 -32.46
N GLU A 124 13.36 -21.31 -33.58
CA GLU A 124 12.16 -20.69 -34.19
C GLU A 124 11.31 -21.64 -35.07
N ASN A 125 11.56 -22.95 -35.05
CA ASN A 125 10.78 -23.89 -35.86
C ASN A 125 9.38 -24.15 -35.28
N SER A 126 8.42 -24.55 -36.13
CA SER A 126 7.03 -24.78 -35.73
C SER A 126 6.87 -25.86 -34.66
N GLU A 127 7.72 -26.89 -34.68
CA GLU A 127 7.69 -27.99 -33.70
C GLU A 127 8.05 -27.49 -32.30
N PHE A 128 9.03 -26.61 -32.21
CA PHE A 128 9.47 -26.00 -30.96
C PHE A 128 8.37 -25.10 -30.37
N VAL A 129 7.79 -24.21 -31.19
CA VAL A 129 6.68 -23.34 -30.78
C VAL A 129 5.49 -24.19 -30.30
N HIS A 130 5.18 -25.27 -31.02
CA HIS A 130 4.17 -26.23 -30.62
C HIS A 130 4.49 -26.88 -29.25
N GLY A 131 5.75 -27.23 -29.02
CA GLY A 131 6.24 -27.74 -27.73
C GLY A 131 6.01 -26.80 -26.56
N MET A 132 6.16 -25.48 -26.76
CA MET A 132 5.90 -24.48 -25.70
C MET A 132 4.45 -24.48 -25.23
N PHE A 133 3.49 -24.62 -26.15
CA PHE A 133 2.07 -24.75 -25.79
C PHE A 133 1.78 -26.07 -25.08
N LYS A 134 2.42 -27.16 -25.51
CA LYS A 134 2.30 -28.48 -24.86
C LYS A 134 2.82 -28.51 -23.42
N GLN A 135 3.75 -27.62 -23.05
CA GLN A 135 4.26 -27.59 -21.67
C GLN A 135 3.17 -27.37 -20.62
N HIS A 136 2.07 -26.71 -20.97
CA HIS A 136 0.95 -26.54 -20.04
C HIS A 136 0.31 -27.87 -19.61
N LEU A 137 0.45 -28.91 -20.43
CA LEU A 137 -0.10 -30.25 -20.20
C LEU A 137 0.96 -31.23 -19.65
N ALA A 138 2.21 -30.80 -19.50
CA ALA A 138 3.35 -31.65 -19.15
C ALA A 138 3.73 -31.60 -17.65
N TYR A 139 2.92 -30.98 -16.80
CA TYR A 139 3.23 -30.86 -15.37
C TYR A 139 3.31 -32.21 -14.66
N GLU A 140 2.46 -33.18 -15.01
CA GLU A 140 2.47 -34.50 -14.36
C GLU A 140 3.80 -35.22 -14.59
N SER A 141 4.24 -35.32 -15.85
CA SER A 141 5.50 -35.98 -16.20
C SER A 141 6.71 -35.27 -15.60
N GLU A 142 6.74 -33.94 -15.64
CA GLU A 142 7.83 -33.16 -15.05
C GLU A 142 7.88 -33.35 -13.52
N LEU A 143 6.73 -33.31 -12.84
CA LEU A 143 6.68 -33.48 -11.39
C LEU A 143 7.14 -34.88 -10.98
N GLN A 144 6.83 -35.92 -11.76
CA GLN A 144 7.35 -37.27 -11.52
C GLN A 144 8.88 -37.33 -11.66
N GLU A 145 9.44 -36.68 -12.68
CA GLU A 145 10.89 -36.56 -12.84
C GLU A 145 11.52 -35.76 -11.68
N SER A 146 10.90 -34.66 -11.26
CA SER A 146 11.34 -33.85 -10.13
C SER A 146 11.32 -34.59 -8.80
N LEU A 147 10.31 -35.42 -8.56
CA LEU A 147 10.24 -36.28 -7.37
C LEU A 147 11.37 -37.30 -7.34
N THR A 148 11.85 -37.72 -8.51
CA THR A 148 12.98 -38.66 -8.65
C THR A 148 14.32 -37.94 -8.47
N MET A 149 14.50 -36.77 -9.08
CA MET A 149 15.74 -35.97 -9.00
C MET A 149 15.97 -35.36 -7.61
N GLN A 150 14.90 -34.89 -6.95
CA GLN A 150 14.95 -34.22 -5.64
C GLN A 150 15.92 -33.01 -5.57
N ASP A 151 16.11 -32.33 -6.69
CA ASP A 151 16.99 -31.16 -6.81
C ASP A 151 16.15 -29.87 -6.85
N VAL A 152 16.12 -29.17 -5.73
CA VAL A 152 15.35 -27.93 -5.54
C VAL A 152 16.30 -26.81 -5.10
N THR A 153 16.36 -25.75 -5.91
CA THR A 153 17.12 -24.54 -5.62
C THR A 153 16.19 -23.39 -5.24
N TYR A 154 16.41 -22.80 -4.06
CA TYR A 154 15.66 -21.64 -3.59
C TYR A 154 16.47 -20.37 -3.85
N LEU A 155 16.01 -19.50 -4.76
CA LEU A 155 16.67 -18.21 -5.03
C LEU A 155 16.17 -17.15 -4.05
N ILE A 156 16.69 -17.21 -2.82
CA ILE A 156 16.31 -16.30 -1.72
C ILE A 156 17.14 -15.02 -1.77
N ASN A 157 18.47 -15.15 -1.87
CA ASN A 157 19.38 -14.00 -1.88
C ASN A 157 19.59 -13.47 -3.30
N LEU A 158 18.62 -12.70 -3.78
CA LEU A 158 18.65 -12.14 -5.13
C LEU A 158 19.78 -11.12 -5.35
N VAL A 159 20.28 -10.46 -4.30
CA VAL A 159 21.34 -9.45 -4.38
C VAL A 159 22.65 -10.05 -4.90
N ASP A 160 22.96 -11.28 -4.48
CA ASP A 160 24.22 -11.94 -4.80
C ASP A 160 24.13 -12.91 -6.00
N VAL A 161 23.00 -12.93 -6.70
CA VAL A 161 22.75 -13.80 -7.87
C VAL A 161 23.91 -13.78 -8.86
N PRO A 162 24.54 -14.89 -9.23
CA PRO A 162 25.77 -14.88 -10.04
C PRO A 162 25.51 -14.39 -11.48
N LEU A 163 26.25 -13.36 -11.93
CA LEU A 163 26.07 -12.78 -13.27
C LEU A 163 26.71 -13.59 -14.40
N SER A 164 27.77 -14.34 -14.09
CA SER A 164 28.46 -15.21 -15.05
C SER A 164 27.83 -16.60 -15.07
N ALA A 165 27.70 -17.17 -16.27
CA ALA A 165 27.30 -18.56 -16.46
C ALA A 165 28.34 -19.55 -15.91
N ASP A 166 29.61 -19.14 -15.83
CA ASP A 166 30.74 -19.97 -15.37
C ASP A 166 30.90 -20.00 -13.85
N ALA A 167 30.06 -19.24 -13.12
CA ALA A 167 30.10 -19.23 -11.67
C ALA A 167 29.78 -20.63 -11.14
N ARG A 168 30.60 -21.12 -10.20
CA ARG A 168 30.48 -22.47 -9.64
C ARG A 168 29.62 -22.47 -8.37
N THR A 169 28.36 -22.06 -8.52
CA THR A 169 27.36 -22.06 -7.42
C THR A 169 26.08 -22.75 -7.85
N ASN A 170 25.30 -23.26 -6.89
CA ASN A 170 24.01 -23.88 -7.17
C ASN A 170 23.05 -22.90 -7.86
N ASP A 171 23.02 -21.64 -7.41
CA ASP A 171 22.25 -20.58 -8.05
C ASP A 171 22.66 -20.38 -9.51
N ALA A 172 23.95 -20.39 -9.83
CA ALA A 172 24.42 -20.24 -11.22
C ALA A 172 23.93 -21.41 -12.10
N ALA A 173 24.02 -22.64 -11.58
CA ALA A 173 23.52 -23.82 -12.26
C ALA A 173 22.01 -23.75 -12.49
N ALA A 174 21.23 -23.38 -11.47
CA ALA A 174 19.78 -23.21 -11.57
C ALA A 174 19.39 -22.13 -12.61
N LEU A 175 20.10 -20.99 -12.62
CA LEU A 175 19.87 -19.92 -13.60
C LEU A 175 20.30 -20.31 -15.02
N ASN A 176 21.33 -21.16 -15.15
CA ASN A 176 21.74 -21.77 -16.42
C ASN A 176 20.67 -22.75 -16.93
N ASP A 177 20.12 -23.59 -16.04
CA ASP A 177 19.05 -24.55 -16.37
C ASP A 177 17.75 -23.83 -16.77
N LEU A 178 17.49 -22.65 -16.20
CA LEU A 178 16.44 -21.71 -16.66
C LEU A 178 16.83 -20.93 -17.94
N GLY A 179 18.05 -21.12 -18.46
CA GLY A 179 18.60 -20.47 -19.65
C GLY A 179 18.60 -18.95 -19.58
N LEU A 180 18.90 -18.39 -18.41
CA LEU A 180 18.86 -16.96 -18.17
C LEU A 180 20.16 -16.27 -18.59
N THR A 181 20.02 -15.29 -19.48
CA THR A 181 21.10 -14.40 -19.92
C THR A 181 21.62 -13.51 -18.77
N THR A 182 22.82 -12.95 -18.91
CA THR A 182 23.36 -11.98 -17.94
C THR A 182 22.43 -10.79 -17.70
N ARG A 183 21.71 -10.35 -18.74
CA ARG A 183 20.69 -9.28 -18.62
C ARG A 183 19.54 -9.69 -17.72
N ALA A 184 19.05 -10.92 -17.82
CA ALA A 184 18.01 -11.45 -16.95
C ALA A 184 18.47 -11.46 -15.49
N ARG A 185 19.69 -11.96 -15.25
CA ARG A 185 20.29 -12.03 -13.90
C ARG A 185 20.50 -10.65 -13.27
N LEU A 186 20.88 -9.65 -14.05
CA LEU A 186 20.93 -8.25 -13.59
C LEU A 186 19.56 -7.73 -13.16
N CYS A 187 18.47 -8.14 -13.81
CA CYS A 187 17.12 -7.75 -13.41
C CYS A 187 16.70 -8.45 -12.11
N LEU A 188 17.09 -9.71 -11.90
CA LEU A 188 16.89 -10.41 -10.62
C LEU A 188 17.65 -9.72 -9.48
N ARG A 189 18.91 -9.33 -9.70
CA ARG A 189 19.67 -8.54 -8.72
C ARG A 189 19.00 -7.22 -8.38
N ALA A 190 18.52 -6.49 -9.40
CA ALA A 190 17.82 -5.23 -9.17
C ALA A 190 16.55 -5.41 -8.33
N ALA A 191 15.79 -6.50 -8.54
CA ALA A 191 14.65 -6.84 -7.70
C ALA A 191 15.07 -7.14 -6.24
N GLY A 192 16.18 -7.87 -6.05
CA GLY A 192 16.77 -8.12 -4.74
C GLY A 192 17.24 -6.87 -4.02
N GLU A 193 17.93 -5.97 -4.71
CA GLU A 193 18.42 -4.71 -4.15
C GLU A 193 17.28 -3.77 -3.76
N LEU A 194 16.20 -3.73 -4.55
CA LEU A 194 15.00 -2.97 -4.17
C LEU A 194 14.39 -3.50 -2.87
N GLU A 195 14.23 -4.81 -2.74
CA GLU A 195 13.68 -5.41 -1.52
C GLU A 195 14.58 -5.19 -0.31
N LYS A 196 15.91 -5.30 -0.49
CA LYS A 196 16.89 -4.95 0.53
C LYS A 196 16.77 -3.48 0.94
N GLN A 197 16.63 -2.57 -0.01
CA GLN A 197 16.43 -1.15 0.25
C GLN A 197 15.14 -0.90 1.05
N LYS A 198 14.03 -1.58 0.73
CA LYS A 198 12.79 -1.52 1.52
C LYS A 198 13.01 -1.96 2.97
N LEU A 199 13.77 -3.03 3.19
CA LEU A 199 14.11 -3.51 4.54
C LEU A 199 15.02 -2.53 5.30
N GLU A 200 16.00 -1.92 4.64
CA GLU A 200 16.86 -0.89 5.24
C GLU A 200 16.07 0.37 5.61
N ASN A 201 15.18 0.82 4.72
CA ASN A 201 14.23 1.90 4.96
C ASN A 201 13.34 1.60 6.18
N GLN A 202 12.81 0.38 6.27
CA GLN A 202 12.03 -0.04 7.43
C GLN A 202 12.86 0.01 8.72
N LYS A 203 14.11 -0.45 8.71
CA LYS A 203 15.00 -0.36 9.89
C LYS A 203 15.23 1.09 10.32
N LYS A 204 15.45 2.00 9.37
CA LYS A 204 15.59 3.43 9.64
C LYS A 204 14.33 4.00 10.29
N ILE A 205 13.15 3.70 9.73
CA ILE A 205 11.87 4.15 10.29
C ILE A 205 11.61 3.54 11.67
N ASP A 206 11.92 2.25 11.86
CA ASP A 206 11.79 1.57 13.15
C ASP A 206 12.67 2.22 14.23
N SER A 207 13.84 2.75 13.86
CA SER A 207 14.70 3.50 14.81
C SER A 207 14.08 4.82 15.29
N ASN A 208 13.12 5.39 14.54
CA ASN A 208 12.41 6.61 14.95
C ASN A 208 11.34 6.35 16.02
N LYS A 209 10.97 5.10 16.31
CA LYS A 209 9.87 4.76 17.23
C LYS A 209 10.03 5.38 18.61
N ASP A 210 11.23 5.32 19.17
CA ASP A 210 11.46 5.83 20.53
C ASP A 210 11.40 7.35 20.58
N THR A 211 11.90 8.03 19.54
CA THR A 211 11.73 9.48 19.35
C THR A 211 10.25 9.85 19.27
N ILE A 212 9.46 9.13 18.47
CA ILE A 212 8.00 9.35 18.37
C ILE A 212 7.34 9.14 19.74
N LYS A 213 7.64 8.05 20.45
CA LYS A 213 7.08 7.77 21.78
C LYS A 213 7.42 8.86 22.79
N GLU A 214 8.67 9.34 22.81
CA GLU A 214 9.09 10.41 23.72
C GLU A 214 8.38 11.72 23.41
N ALA A 215 8.26 12.09 22.13
CA ALA A 215 7.54 13.29 21.73
C ALA A 215 6.03 13.18 22.03
N LEU A 216 5.41 12.01 21.82
CA LEU A 216 4.01 11.76 22.21
C LEU A 216 3.81 11.86 23.72
N LYS A 217 4.76 11.36 24.52
CA LYS A 217 4.73 11.51 25.98
C LYS A 217 4.71 13.00 26.39
N LYS A 218 5.52 13.84 25.74
CA LYS A 218 5.52 15.29 25.97
C LYS A 218 4.19 15.95 25.60
N ILE A 219 3.53 15.52 24.53
CA ILE A 219 2.18 15.98 24.18
C ILE A 219 1.14 15.51 25.20
N GLN A 220 1.26 14.28 25.72
CA GLN A 220 0.41 13.78 26.78
C GLN A 220 0.59 14.59 28.09
N GLU A 221 1.83 14.89 28.47
CA GLU A 221 2.17 15.76 29.60
C GLU A 221 1.58 17.17 29.42
N TYR A 222 1.68 17.72 28.21
CA TYR A 222 1.03 18.98 27.86
C TYR A 222 -0.49 18.90 28.07
N LYS A 223 -1.15 17.85 27.55
CA LYS A 223 -2.58 17.63 27.74
C LYS A 223 -2.98 17.59 29.23
N MET A 224 -2.26 16.81 30.04
CA MET A 224 -2.50 16.73 31.50
C MET A 224 -2.31 18.10 32.18
N SER A 225 -1.32 18.89 31.76
CA SER A 225 -1.09 20.22 32.31
C SER A 225 -2.26 21.19 32.00
N CYS A 226 -2.89 21.07 30.84
CA CYS A 226 -4.09 21.83 30.49
C CYS A 226 -5.29 21.42 31.35
N GLU A 227 -5.48 20.12 31.57
CA GLU A 227 -6.52 19.58 32.44
C GLU A 227 -6.41 20.11 33.88
N ILE A 228 -5.18 20.17 34.45
CA ILE A 228 -4.93 20.76 35.78
C ILE A 228 -5.34 22.24 35.82
N ARG A 229 -5.09 22.99 34.73
CA ARG A 229 -5.53 24.39 34.59
C ARG A 229 -7.02 24.55 34.32
N LYS A 230 -7.78 23.44 34.21
CA LYS A 230 -9.19 23.40 33.82
C LYS A 230 -9.44 24.07 32.46
N VAL A 231 -8.49 23.92 31.54
CA VAL A 231 -8.62 24.36 30.14
C VAL A 231 -8.45 23.14 29.24
N GLY A 232 -9.29 22.98 28.22
CA GLY A 232 -9.10 21.93 27.21
C GLY A 232 -7.81 22.16 26.43
N TYR A 233 -7.03 21.10 26.20
CA TYR A 233 -5.74 21.24 25.53
C TYR A 233 -5.88 21.73 24.08
N TYR A 234 -7.00 21.44 23.41
CA TYR A 234 -7.36 22.04 22.13
C TYR A 234 -7.48 23.56 22.20
N ASP A 235 -8.30 24.05 23.14
CA ASP A 235 -8.56 25.48 23.32
C ASP A 235 -7.30 26.23 23.77
N ALA A 236 -6.54 25.65 24.72
CA ALA A 236 -5.25 26.19 25.16
C ALA A 236 -4.28 26.35 23.98
N PHE A 237 -4.14 25.31 23.15
CA PHE A 237 -3.27 25.34 21.98
C PHE A 237 -3.75 26.34 20.93
N LYS A 238 -5.06 26.41 20.66
CA LYS A 238 -5.63 27.34 19.68
C LYS A 238 -5.36 28.80 20.08
N ILE A 239 -5.39 29.11 21.38
CA ILE A 239 -5.13 30.45 21.91
C ILE A 239 -3.61 30.72 22.03
N GLN A 240 -2.81 29.71 22.39
CA GLN A 240 -1.35 29.74 22.50
C GLN A 240 -0.82 30.91 23.34
N LYS A 241 -1.09 30.87 24.65
CA LYS A 241 -0.69 31.93 25.60
C LYS A 241 0.57 31.58 26.38
N GLU A 242 0.72 30.30 26.73
CA GLU A 242 1.78 29.84 27.62
C GLU A 242 2.95 29.26 26.83
N ASN A 243 4.15 29.31 27.41
CA ASN A 243 5.35 28.63 26.86
C ASN A 243 5.12 27.14 26.60
N ALA A 244 4.29 26.49 27.43
CA ALA A 244 3.89 25.10 27.24
C ALA A 244 3.14 24.87 25.92
N ASP A 245 2.31 25.83 25.48
CA ASP A 245 1.56 25.74 24.23
C ASP A 245 2.51 25.83 23.02
N PHE A 246 3.53 26.71 23.09
CA PHE A 246 4.59 26.80 22.07
C PHE A 246 5.42 25.51 22.00
N ASN A 247 5.82 24.96 23.15
CA ASN A 247 6.54 23.69 23.22
C ASN A 247 5.72 22.53 22.65
N GLY A 248 4.40 22.51 22.93
CA GLY A 248 3.46 21.57 22.31
C GLY A 248 3.45 21.70 20.79
N ASN A 249 3.51 22.92 20.25
CA ASN A 249 3.55 23.14 18.80
C ASN A 249 4.85 22.64 18.17
N VAL A 250 6.00 22.84 18.83
CA VAL A 250 7.29 22.31 18.36
C VAL A 250 7.23 20.78 18.29
N LYS A 251 6.73 20.12 19.34
CA LYS A 251 6.60 18.66 19.39
C LYS A 251 5.58 18.13 18.37
N ARG A 252 4.48 18.85 18.14
CA ARG A 252 3.54 18.59 17.04
C ARG A 252 4.27 18.58 15.69
N GLN A 253 5.04 19.63 15.38
CA GLN A 253 5.75 19.74 14.10
C GLN A 253 6.75 18.59 13.88
N GLU A 254 7.55 18.28 14.89
CA GLU A 254 8.49 17.15 14.88
C GLU A 254 7.79 15.83 14.54
N LEU A 255 6.71 15.51 15.26
CA LEU A 255 5.93 14.30 15.01
C LEU A 255 5.31 14.28 13.61
N THR A 256 4.73 15.39 13.16
CA THR A 256 4.10 15.46 11.83
C THR A 256 5.13 15.27 10.72
N GLY A 257 6.35 15.80 10.86
CA GLY A 257 7.42 15.62 9.87
C GLY A 257 7.85 14.16 9.73
N ILE A 258 8.03 13.45 10.85
CA ILE A 258 8.37 12.02 10.83
C ILE A 258 7.26 11.20 10.16
N LEU A 259 5.99 11.44 10.52
CA LEU A 259 4.87 10.69 9.94
C LEU A 259 4.64 11.03 8.46
N ASP A 260 4.89 12.27 8.04
CA ASP A 260 4.82 12.65 6.62
C ASP A 260 5.92 11.96 5.80
N GLU A 261 7.16 11.83 6.31
CA GLU A 261 8.23 11.04 5.66
C GLU A 261 7.79 9.58 5.47
N ILE A 262 7.26 8.95 6.52
CA ILE A 262 6.77 7.56 6.46
C ILE A 262 5.67 7.40 5.40
N VAL A 263 4.68 8.31 5.37
CA VAL A 263 3.58 8.27 4.40
C VAL A 263 4.07 8.45 2.97
N GLU A 264 5.04 9.33 2.73
CA GLU A 264 5.62 9.50 1.40
C GLU A 264 6.41 8.26 0.95
N MET A 265 7.13 7.59 1.87
CA MET A 265 7.80 6.32 1.56
C MET A 265 6.80 5.21 1.20
N ILE A 266 5.68 5.10 1.91
CA ILE A 266 4.60 4.15 1.56
C ILE A 266 4.05 4.44 0.17
N LYS A 267 3.76 5.71 -0.14
CA LYS A 267 3.24 6.10 -1.46
C LYS A 267 4.20 5.81 -2.62
N ARG A 268 5.51 5.79 -2.34
CA ARG A 268 6.56 5.46 -3.31
C ARG A 268 6.90 3.96 -3.35
N TYR A 269 6.18 3.12 -2.59
CA TYR A 269 6.46 1.68 -2.46
C TYR A 269 7.89 1.40 -1.96
N GLU A 270 8.40 2.26 -1.07
CA GLU A 270 9.76 2.18 -0.52
C GLU A 270 9.84 1.41 0.81
N LEU A 271 8.72 0.82 1.25
CA LEU A 271 8.63 -0.02 2.44
C LEU A 271 8.08 -1.40 2.09
N PRO A 272 8.33 -2.42 2.93
CA PRO A 272 7.79 -3.76 2.72
C PRO A 272 6.26 -3.76 2.75
N ASP A 273 5.65 -4.63 1.94
CA ASP A 273 4.19 -4.68 1.75
C ASP A 273 3.42 -4.88 3.07
N GLY A 274 4.02 -5.58 4.04
CA GLY A 274 3.43 -5.83 5.36
C GLY A 274 3.54 -4.66 6.35
N PHE A 275 4.18 -3.53 6.00
CA PHE A 275 4.48 -2.45 6.94
C PHE A 275 3.22 -1.86 7.59
N GLU A 276 2.21 -1.52 6.80
CA GLU A 276 0.96 -0.90 7.25
C GLU A 276 0.13 -1.82 8.17
N GLY A 277 0.39 -3.13 8.14
CA GLY A 277 -0.25 -4.14 8.98
C GLY A 277 0.47 -4.43 10.30
N ARG A 278 1.62 -3.79 10.58
CA ARG A 278 2.38 -4.06 11.81
C ARG A 278 1.69 -3.45 13.03
N LYS A 279 1.31 -4.32 13.97
CA LYS A 279 0.60 -3.94 15.22
C LYS A 279 1.22 -2.74 15.94
N GLU A 280 2.55 -2.73 16.12
CA GLU A 280 3.25 -1.63 16.80
C GLU A 280 3.06 -0.26 16.09
N TRP A 281 3.06 -0.26 14.75
CA TRP A 281 2.86 0.96 13.96
C TRP A 281 1.39 1.40 13.94
N ILE A 282 0.46 0.44 13.95
CA ILE A 282 -0.97 0.71 14.10
C ILE A 282 -1.25 1.39 15.45
N GLU A 283 -0.70 0.83 16.54
CA GLU A 283 -0.86 1.37 17.90
C GLU A 283 -0.23 2.77 18.03
N LEU A 284 1.02 2.92 17.56
CA LEU A 284 1.74 4.19 17.62
C LEU A 284 1.06 5.27 16.75
N GLY A 285 0.64 4.91 15.54
CA GLY A 285 -0.09 5.79 14.63
C GLY A 285 -1.45 6.20 15.18
N THR A 286 -2.15 5.29 15.86
CA THR A 286 -3.42 5.58 16.53
C THR A 286 -3.23 6.55 17.69
N LEU A 287 -2.23 6.33 18.55
CA LEU A 287 -1.90 7.24 19.64
C LEU A 287 -1.51 8.63 19.11
N PHE A 288 -0.68 8.67 18.08
CA PHE A 288 -0.31 9.90 17.38
C PHE A 288 -1.54 10.65 16.88
N ARG A 289 -2.44 9.98 16.15
CA ARG A 289 -3.65 10.60 15.61
C ARG A 289 -4.54 11.15 16.73
N ARG A 290 -4.74 10.40 17.81
CA ARG A 290 -5.57 10.83 18.96
C ARG A 290 -5.03 12.04 19.69
N LEU A 291 -3.72 12.14 19.84
CA LEU A 291 -3.11 13.26 20.56
C LEU A 291 -2.88 14.49 19.68
N VAL A 292 -2.49 14.29 18.42
CA VAL A 292 -1.92 15.35 17.59
C VAL A 292 -2.91 15.91 16.57
N GLU A 293 -3.86 15.11 16.05
CA GLU A 293 -4.84 15.61 15.07
C GLU A 293 -5.68 16.78 15.62
N PRO A 294 -6.15 16.76 16.88
CA PRO A 294 -6.79 17.92 17.50
C PRO A 294 -5.93 19.19 17.49
N LEU A 295 -4.62 19.06 17.69
CA LEU A 295 -3.70 20.21 17.69
C LEU A 295 -3.47 20.76 16.28
N ASP A 296 -3.43 19.89 15.26
CA ASP A 296 -3.37 20.32 13.86
C ASP A 296 -4.66 21.04 13.44
N ILE A 297 -5.83 20.56 13.90
CA ILE A 297 -7.11 21.23 13.71
C ILE A 297 -7.09 22.60 14.41
N ALA A 298 -6.63 22.66 15.66
CA ALA A 298 -6.50 23.92 16.41
C ALA A 298 -5.61 24.92 15.65
N ASN A 299 -4.45 24.47 15.17
CA ASN A 299 -3.52 25.28 14.38
C ASN A 299 -4.17 25.79 13.09
N TYR A 300 -4.93 24.93 12.40
CA TYR A 300 -5.61 25.26 11.15
C TYR A 300 -6.61 26.41 11.33
N TYR A 301 -7.51 26.30 12.32
CA TYR A 301 -8.51 27.32 12.59
C TYR A 301 -7.95 28.55 13.32
N ARG A 302 -6.87 28.41 14.10
CA ARG A 302 -6.12 29.55 14.69
C ARG A 302 -5.64 30.52 13.63
N HIS A 303 -5.16 29.98 12.49
CA HIS A 303 -4.63 30.78 11.39
C HIS A 303 -5.68 31.12 10.32
N LEU A 304 -6.97 30.93 10.61
CA LEU A 304 -8.08 31.21 9.69
C LEU A 304 -7.93 30.53 8.33
N MET A 305 -7.25 29.37 8.29
CA MET A 305 -7.01 28.65 7.04
C MET A 305 -8.30 28.11 6.41
N ASN A 306 -9.36 27.97 7.21
CA ASN A 306 -10.69 27.62 6.75
C ASN A 306 -11.30 28.69 5.82
N GLU A 307 -10.94 29.96 5.99
CA GLU A 307 -11.43 31.06 5.15
C GLU A 307 -10.69 31.10 3.81
N SER A 308 -9.39 30.78 3.79
CA SER A 308 -8.56 30.81 2.58
C SER A 308 -8.62 29.51 1.78
N THR A 309 -8.66 28.35 2.45
CA THR A 309 -8.52 27.03 1.84
C THR A 309 -9.82 26.22 1.83
N GLY A 310 -10.79 26.56 2.70
CA GLY A 310 -12.07 25.87 2.85
C GLY A 310 -12.11 24.87 4.03
N PRO A 311 -13.16 24.06 4.16
CA PRO A 311 -13.34 23.20 5.34
C PRO A 311 -12.21 22.18 5.54
N TYR A 312 -11.76 22.02 6.79
CA TYR A 312 -10.62 21.15 7.14
C TYR A 312 -10.76 19.73 6.55
N MET A 313 -11.93 19.11 6.76
CA MET A 313 -12.20 17.73 6.32
C MET A 313 -12.16 17.56 4.79
N VAL A 314 -12.44 18.63 4.03
CA VAL A 314 -12.53 18.57 2.57
C VAL A 314 -11.18 18.89 1.92
N LYS A 315 -10.52 19.97 2.35
CA LYS A 315 -9.38 20.54 1.63
C LYS A 315 -8.04 20.44 2.37
N ALA A 316 -8.03 20.25 3.69
CA ALA A 316 -6.81 20.43 4.48
C ALA A 316 -6.37 19.23 5.32
N ARG A 317 -7.25 18.24 5.59
CA ARG A 317 -6.94 17.10 6.45
C ARG A 317 -5.72 16.33 5.94
N PRO A 318 -4.57 16.36 6.64
CA PRO A 318 -3.32 15.74 6.19
C PRO A 318 -3.43 14.23 5.96
N LYS A 319 -2.64 13.71 5.01
CA LYS A 319 -2.66 12.29 4.63
C LYS A 319 -2.26 11.37 5.79
N ARG A 320 -1.29 11.75 6.62
CA ARG A 320 -0.87 11.00 7.81
C ARG A 320 -2.01 10.55 8.74
N TYR A 321 -3.04 11.38 8.92
CA TYR A 321 -4.20 10.99 9.73
C TYR A 321 -5.14 10.04 9.01
N ARG A 322 -5.27 10.19 7.68
CA ARG A 322 -6.06 9.27 6.86
C ARG A 322 -5.41 7.88 6.79
N PHE A 323 -4.08 7.81 6.68
CA PHE A 323 -3.33 6.56 6.68
C PHE A 323 -3.47 5.86 8.04
N THR A 324 -3.09 6.52 9.13
CA THR A 324 -3.16 5.93 10.48
C THR A 324 -4.58 5.56 10.92
N GLN A 325 -5.61 6.30 10.46
CA GLN A 325 -7.01 5.90 10.63
C GLN A 325 -7.32 4.60 9.88
N ARG A 326 -6.96 4.50 8.60
CA ARG A 326 -7.21 3.30 7.77
C ARG A 326 -6.47 2.07 8.27
N TRP A 327 -5.25 2.24 8.80
CA TRP A 327 -4.50 1.13 9.39
C TRP A 327 -5.26 0.48 10.54
N LEU A 328 -5.80 1.30 11.45
CA LEU A 328 -6.61 0.83 12.58
C LEU A 328 -7.93 0.19 12.10
N GLU A 329 -8.66 0.90 11.23
CA GLU A 329 -9.95 0.42 10.72
C GLU A 329 -9.82 -0.92 9.98
N HIS A 330 -8.75 -1.10 9.19
CA HIS A 330 -8.46 -2.36 8.53
C HIS A 330 -8.11 -3.47 9.53
N ALA A 331 -7.21 -3.20 10.48
CA ALA A 331 -6.79 -4.17 11.49
C ALA A 331 -7.96 -4.67 12.35
N GLU A 332 -8.90 -3.80 12.70
CA GLU A 332 -10.09 -4.12 13.48
C GLU A 332 -11.29 -4.56 12.63
N ARG A 333 -11.14 -4.61 11.29
CA ARG A 333 -12.22 -4.92 10.33
C ARG A 333 -13.46 -4.02 10.52
N LYS A 334 -13.21 -2.75 10.80
CA LYS A 334 -14.24 -1.71 10.97
C LYS A 334 -14.52 -1.00 9.65
N PRO A 335 -15.73 -0.43 9.49
CA PRO A 335 -16.05 0.35 8.30
C PRO A 335 -15.20 1.63 8.25
N VAL A 336 -15.00 2.15 7.04
CA VAL A 336 -14.28 3.40 6.82
C VAL A 336 -14.97 4.54 7.56
N GLY A 337 -14.21 5.32 8.33
CA GLY A 337 -14.73 6.42 9.11
C GLY A 337 -15.16 6.06 10.54
N PHE A 338 -15.01 4.80 10.97
CA PHE A 338 -15.34 4.36 12.32
C PHE A 338 -14.54 5.12 13.40
N SER A 339 -13.26 5.37 13.17
CA SER A 339 -12.40 6.10 14.12
C SER A 339 -12.31 7.59 13.80
N SER A 340 -13.45 8.28 13.83
CA SER A 340 -13.56 9.71 13.54
C SER A 340 -13.47 10.61 14.78
N GLU A 341 -13.23 10.06 15.98
CA GLU A 341 -13.16 10.80 17.25
C GLU A 341 -12.14 11.94 17.20
N THR A 342 -11.06 11.74 16.46
CA THR A 342 -9.93 12.68 16.36
C THR A 342 -10.24 13.89 15.47
N THR A 343 -11.32 13.80 14.69
CA THR A 343 -11.82 14.89 13.83
C THR A 343 -12.95 15.69 14.48
N PHE A 344 -13.34 15.34 15.71
CA PHE A 344 -14.40 16.02 16.49
C PHE A 344 -14.32 17.55 16.38
N TRP A 345 -13.15 18.13 16.65
CA TRP A 345 -12.97 19.58 16.63
C TRP A 345 -13.17 20.21 15.27
N ALA A 346 -12.86 19.50 14.18
CA ALA A 346 -13.07 20.02 12.84
C ALA A 346 -14.57 20.18 12.53
N GLU A 347 -15.40 19.24 12.99
CA GLU A 347 -16.86 19.32 12.84
C GLU A 347 -17.43 20.44 13.72
N VAL A 348 -16.96 20.58 14.97
CA VAL A 348 -17.40 21.66 15.88
C VAL A 348 -17.15 23.04 15.27
N GLU A 349 -15.96 23.29 14.71
CA GLU A 349 -15.62 24.57 14.09
C GLU A 349 -16.48 24.88 12.85
N GLU A 350 -16.88 23.85 12.10
CA GLU A 350 -17.75 23.99 10.93
C GLU A 350 -19.23 24.18 11.29
N LEU A 351 -19.69 23.61 12.40
CA LEU A 351 -21.08 23.72 12.84
C LEU A 351 -21.34 25.04 13.56
N ARG A 352 -20.38 25.53 14.35
CA ARG A 352 -20.56 26.74 15.17
C ARG A 352 -20.79 28.04 14.40
N VAL A 353 -20.41 28.07 13.13
CA VAL A 353 -20.56 29.24 12.24
C VAL A 353 -21.85 29.21 11.44
N LYS A 354 -22.69 28.16 11.58
CA LYS A 354 -23.91 27.95 10.80
C LYS A 354 -25.16 28.11 11.68
N PRO A 355 -26.26 28.66 11.16
CA PRO A 355 -27.53 28.69 11.89
C PRO A 355 -28.01 27.27 12.21
N TYR A 356 -28.43 27.04 13.47
CA TYR A 356 -28.86 25.71 13.94
C TYR A 356 -29.91 25.05 13.02
N ALA A 357 -30.87 25.82 12.49
CA ALA A 357 -31.89 25.31 11.58
C ALA A 357 -31.32 24.60 10.34
N GLN A 358 -30.14 25.00 9.86
CA GLN A 358 -29.49 24.40 8.68
C GLN A 358 -28.65 23.16 9.02
N VAL A 359 -28.27 22.99 10.29
CA VAL A 359 -27.33 21.95 10.73
C VAL A 359 -27.86 21.03 11.81
N LYS A 360 -29.16 21.12 12.14
CA LYS A 360 -29.82 20.34 13.20
C LYS A 360 -29.47 18.86 13.17
N ASP A 361 -29.59 18.21 12.01
CA ASP A 361 -29.32 16.77 11.89
C ASP A 361 -27.84 16.43 12.11
N LYS A 362 -26.93 17.32 11.73
CA LYS A 362 -25.48 17.15 11.98
C LYS A 362 -25.16 17.30 13.45
N VAL A 363 -25.77 18.28 14.11
CA VAL A 363 -25.62 18.50 15.55
C VAL A 363 -26.11 17.26 16.31
N LEU A 364 -27.30 16.73 16.00
CA LEU A 364 -27.83 15.53 16.65
C LEU A 364 -26.88 14.32 16.49
N ARG A 365 -26.39 14.07 15.27
CA ARG A 365 -25.40 12.99 15.04
C ARG A 365 -24.10 13.21 15.81
N LEU A 366 -23.59 14.44 15.85
CA LEU A 366 -22.38 14.76 16.60
C LEU A 366 -22.57 14.49 18.10
N GLU A 367 -23.73 14.82 18.66
CA GLU A 367 -24.02 14.60 20.09
C GLU A 367 -24.04 13.11 20.46
N GLU A 368 -24.66 12.28 19.63
CA GLU A 368 -24.66 10.82 19.79
C GLU A 368 -23.24 10.23 19.72
N GLN A 369 -22.44 10.72 18.76
CA GLN A 369 -21.04 10.34 18.61
C GLN A 369 -20.20 10.77 19.81
N VAL A 370 -20.34 12.00 20.28
CA VAL A 370 -19.63 12.53 21.46
C VAL A 370 -19.95 11.70 22.69
N LEU A 371 -21.23 11.38 22.93
CA LEU A 371 -21.63 10.55 24.05
C LEU A 371 -20.96 9.17 24.00
N THR A 372 -20.91 8.57 22.81
CA THR A 372 -20.27 7.27 22.58
C THR A 372 -18.76 7.36 22.84
N TRP A 373 -18.07 8.32 22.20
CA TRP A 373 -16.63 8.49 22.36
C TRP A 373 -16.21 8.80 23.80
N VAL A 374 -16.99 9.58 24.54
CA VAL A 374 -16.72 9.86 25.96
C VAL A 374 -16.91 8.62 26.82
N ARG A 375 -17.95 7.80 26.57
CA ARG A 375 -18.18 6.54 27.29
C ARG A 375 -17.07 5.52 27.04
N GLU A 376 -16.56 5.47 25.81
CA GLU A 376 -15.47 4.58 25.40
C GLU A 376 -14.08 5.13 25.76
N GLY A 377 -13.98 6.35 26.33
CA GLY A 377 -12.71 6.98 26.69
C GLY A 377 -11.88 7.47 25.49
N LEU A 378 -12.50 7.56 24.32
CA LEU A 378 -11.90 8.03 23.06
C LEU A 378 -11.84 9.55 22.97
N LEU A 379 -12.82 10.24 23.57
CA LEU A 379 -12.86 11.70 23.71
C LEU A 379 -12.76 12.08 25.17
N GLY A 380 -11.88 13.04 25.49
CA GLY A 380 -11.71 13.54 26.86
C GLY A 380 -12.93 14.33 27.33
N LYS A 381 -13.16 14.34 28.65
CA LYS A 381 -14.22 15.16 29.26
C LYS A 381 -13.90 16.66 29.27
N ASP A 382 -12.69 17.03 28.86
CA ASP A 382 -12.25 18.41 28.75
C ASP A 382 -13.07 19.22 27.74
N VAL A 383 -13.72 18.57 26.77
CA VAL A 383 -14.67 19.19 25.84
C VAL A 383 -15.89 19.83 26.53
N PHE A 384 -16.21 19.39 27.76
CA PHE A 384 -17.34 19.90 28.54
C PHE A 384 -16.95 21.00 29.53
N LEU A 385 -15.67 21.40 29.60
CA LEU A 385 -15.26 22.52 30.46
C LEU A 385 -15.97 23.80 30.03
N ASP A 386 -16.32 24.67 30.98
CA ASP A 386 -17.11 25.90 30.73
C ASP A 386 -16.48 26.79 29.66
N GLU A 387 -15.14 26.87 29.67
CA GLU A 387 -14.39 27.70 28.75
C GLU A 387 -14.11 27.03 27.40
N SER A 388 -14.48 25.75 27.24
CA SER A 388 -14.22 25.01 26.01
C SER A 388 -15.05 25.54 24.85
N THR A 389 -14.44 25.57 23.66
CA THR A 389 -15.12 25.96 22.42
C THR A 389 -16.42 25.19 22.20
N PHE A 390 -16.42 23.88 22.46
CA PHE A 390 -17.61 23.05 22.27
C PHE A 390 -18.73 23.43 23.24
N ASN A 391 -18.45 23.51 24.54
CA ASN A 391 -19.45 23.89 25.55
C ASN A 391 -20.02 25.30 25.28
N LYS A 392 -19.14 26.29 25.03
CA LYS A 392 -19.57 27.67 24.70
C LYS A 392 -20.52 27.72 23.51
N TRP A 393 -20.18 27.02 22.42
CA TRP A 393 -21.05 26.94 21.25
C TRP A 393 -22.34 26.18 21.58
N TRP A 394 -22.25 25.03 22.24
CA TRP A 394 -23.41 24.20 22.57
C TRP A 394 -24.46 24.96 23.40
N ARG A 395 -24.03 25.82 24.34
CA ARG A 395 -24.92 26.70 25.13
C ARG A 395 -25.70 27.72 24.30
N THR A 396 -25.24 28.06 23.09
CA THR A 396 -25.95 28.95 22.17
C THR A 396 -27.08 28.26 21.40
N LEU A 397 -27.16 26.93 21.45
CA LEU A 397 -28.22 26.18 20.77
C LEU A 397 -29.60 26.40 21.44
N PRO A 398 -30.71 26.22 20.69
CA PRO A 398 -32.05 26.43 21.22
C PRO A 398 -32.31 25.62 22.48
N PHE A 399 -33.05 26.22 23.42
CA PHE A 399 -33.35 25.60 24.71
C PHE A 399 -34.05 24.23 24.55
N ASP A 400 -35.02 24.13 23.64
CA ASP A 400 -35.76 22.89 23.36
C ASP A 400 -34.83 21.75 22.88
N HIS A 401 -33.80 22.09 22.10
CA HIS A 401 -32.77 21.13 21.70
C HIS A 401 -31.89 20.73 22.88
N ARG A 402 -31.35 21.71 23.62
CA ARG A 402 -30.44 21.46 24.75
C ARG A 402 -31.10 20.63 25.85
N SER A 403 -32.38 20.85 26.12
CA SER A 403 -33.13 20.13 27.14
C SER A 403 -33.46 18.68 26.75
N GLY A 404 -33.62 18.38 25.46
CA GLY A 404 -33.81 17.02 24.93
C GLY A 404 -32.52 16.30 24.53
N SER A 405 -31.37 16.97 24.58
CA SER A 405 -30.08 16.42 24.13
C SER A 405 -29.55 15.31 25.05
N CYS A 406 -28.91 14.31 24.45
CA CYS A 406 -28.21 13.25 25.19
C CYS A 406 -26.97 13.75 25.97
N LEU A 407 -26.54 14.99 25.73
CA LEU A 407 -25.43 15.63 26.44
C LEU A 407 -25.87 16.55 27.59
N ALA A 408 -27.18 16.73 27.82
CA ALA A 408 -27.72 17.67 28.81
C ALA A 408 -27.21 17.41 30.25
N GLY A 409 -26.85 16.18 30.58
CA GLY A 409 -26.29 15.82 31.90
C GLY A 409 -24.79 16.13 32.06
N PHE A 410 -24.08 16.43 30.97
CA PHE A 410 -22.63 16.68 30.98
C PHE A 410 -22.28 18.16 30.97
N ILE A 411 -23.19 19.01 30.51
CA ILE A 411 -22.99 20.45 30.37
C ILE A 411 -23.92 21.16 31.35
N SER A 412 -23.36 21.93 32.29
CA SER A 412 -24.17 22.74 33.21
C SER A 412 -24.99 23.77 32.43
N LYS A 413 -26.28 23.85 32.79
CA LYS A 413 -27.33 24.60 32.07
C LYS A 413 -27.03 26.08 31.88
#